data_AF-A0A3A4S8H4-F1
#
_entry.id   AF-A0A3A4S8H4-F1
#
_cell.length_a   1.000
_cell.length_b   1.000
_cell.length_c   1.000
_cell.angle_alpha   90.00
_cell.angle_beta   90.00
_cell.angle_gamma   90.00
#
_symmetry.space_group_name_H-M   'P 1'
#
loop_
_entity.id
_entity.type
_entity.pdbx_description
1 polymer ?
#
loop_
_entity_poly.entity_id
_entity_poly.type
_entity_poly.pdbx_seq_one_letter_code
_entity_poly.pdbx_strand_id
1 'polypeptide(L)'
;MGGSKAPENIPEEVTEDDEAIFSRITSIELNPEQQERITSPSATYPLEKSLLGIHWHPESVPLELILRRVSEMFPRACESLLIPTQHNVLMSCNEFSGVEVDCYSSGFNQKVQLLIHFKNENLAHADVFKSMLRHTFKYRSSQLFDYIHAITSPNEEWISKAAEDTGSGQSMVHFVQIIVKKIKTLLDRHAGDIPEDALKNKLIRNFFDEYRPVYGDRLINRAQLYLTAIKQIVKSHFSNQYFYETAEVIEEARSLNAGIVIPHPEQFWPILLANYDVDGYEVWNPQSRRYTEFLISVLNENNKNRRPGQKQLLIFMGDDTHMSEKIKPPGIQDPAKAGREIGLQPAWNDFSVCKQLICGNIDKAGVILEYRNRLLG
;
A
#
# COMPACT_ATOMS: atom_id res chain seq x y z
N MET A 1 27.85 -17.24 -24.00
CA MET A 1 26.55 -16.99 -23.34
C MET A 1 26.13 -18.25 -22.58
N GLY A 2 26.59 -18.42 -21.34
CA GLY A 2 26.18 -19.54 -20.50
C GLY A 2 24.82 -19.25 -19.87
N GLY A 3 23.79 -19.97 -20.30
CA GLY A 3 22.53 -20.03 -19.56
C GLY A 3 22.82 -20.67 -18.21
N SER A 4 22.66 -19.94 -17.12
CA SER A 4 22.60 -20.53 -15.78
C SER A 4 21.40 -21.48 -15.81
N LYS A 5 21.68 -22.78 -15.94
CA LYS A 5 20.67 -23.83 -15.82
C LYS A 5 20.20 -23.82 -14.36
N ALA A 6 18.89 -23.92 -14.14
CA ALA A 6 18.38 -24.19 -12.81
C ALA A 6 18.98 -25.53 -12.30
N PRO A 7 19.26 -25.64 -11.00
CA PRO A 7 19.87 -26.84 -10.43
C PRO A 7 19.01 -28.08 -10.67
N GLU A 8 19.64 -29.20 -11.03
CA GLU A 8 18.94 -30.46 -11.37
C GLU A 8 18.47 -31.24 -10.12
N ASN A 9 19.09 -31.01 -8.95
CA ASN A 9 18.73 -31.64 -7.69
C ASN A 9 18.32 -30.59 -6.66
N ILE A 10 17.03 -30.26 -6.62
CA ILE A 10 16.43 -29.42 -5.58
C ILE A 10 15.62 -30.35 -4.68
N PRO A 11 15.80 -30.34 -3.35
CA PRO A 11 14.96 -31.15 -2.46
C PRO A 11 13.49 -30.79 -2.69
N GLU A 12 12.61 -31.76 -2.92
CA GLU A 12 11.18 -31.50 -3.11
C GLU A 12 10.46 -31.25 -1.78
N GLU A 13 10.91 -31.92 -0.72
CA GLU A 13 10.39 -31.78 0.63
C GLU A 13 10.90 -30.50 1.32
N VAL A 14 10.11 -30.01 2.28
CA VAL A 14 10.48 -28.88 3.15
C VAL A 14 11.69 -29.28 4.01
N THR A 15 12.74 -28.48 3.96
CA THR A 15 13.96 -28.65 4.76
C THR A 15 13.94 -27.78 6.02
N GLU A 16 14.89 -28.00 6.92
CA GLU A 16 15.08 -27.13 8.11
C GLU A 16 15.42 -25.68 7.73
N ASP A 17 16.20 -25.50 6.65
CA ASP A 17 16.51 -24.16 6.13
C ASP A 17 15.24 -23.47 5.62
N ASP A 18 14.32 -24.20 4.98
CA ASP A 18 13.05 -23.67 4.51
C ASP A 18 12.17 -23.19 5.67
N GLU A 19 12.09 -23.97 6.76
CA GLU A 19 11.40 -23.61 8.00
C GLU A 19 12.03 -22.35 8.64
N ALA A 20 13.36 -22.28 8.69
CA ALA A 20 14.07 -21.13 9.25
C ALA A 20 13.87 -19.85 8.40
N ILE A 21 13.89 -19.97 7.07
CA ILE A 21 13.58 -18.87 6.15
C ILE A 21 12.14 -18.41 6.40
N PHE A 22 11.19 -19.34 6.40
CA PHE A 22 9.77 -19.04 6.57
C PHE A 22 9.51 -18.26 7.86
N SER A 23 9.99 -18.79 8.98
CA SER A 23 9.89 -18.16 10.30
C SER A 23 10.45 -16.73 10.32
N ARG A 24 11.62 -16.49 9.70
CA ARG A 24 12.20 -15.14 9.62
C ARG A 24 11.34 -14.18 8.81
N ILE A 25 10.84 -14.58 7.65
CA ILE A 25 10.12 -13.66 6.74
C ILE A 25 8.67 -13.40 7.15
N THR A 26 8.08 -14.27 7.98
CA THR A 26 6.73 -14.09 8.54
C THR A 26 6.74 -13.46 9.92
N SER A 27 7.90 -13.34 10.57
CA SER A 27 8.02 -12.66 11.85
C SER A 27 7.67 -11.17 11.74
N ILE A 28 6.85 -10.72 12.68
CA ILE A 28 6.49 -9.30 12.87
C ILE A 28 7.27 -8.66 14.02
N GLU A 29 8.09 -9.44 14.73
CA GLU A 29 8.89 -8.93 15.84
C GLU A 29 10.10 -8.16 15.32
N LEU A 30 10.26 -6.92 15.83
CA LEU A 30 11.39 -6.08 15.49
C LEU A 30 12.54 -6.33 16.46
N ASN A 31 13.71 -6.71 15.92
CA ASN A 31 14.93 -6.79 16.71
C ASN A 31 15.42 -5.38 17.13
N PRO A 32 16.34 -5.26 18.10
CA PRO A 32 16.81 -3.96 18.59
C PRO A 32 17.37 -3.03 17.51
N GLU A 33 18.11 -3.57 16.53
CA GLU A 33 18.68 -2.79 15.42
C GLU A 33 17.57 -2.23 14.50
N GLN A 34 16.52 -3.01 14.25
CA GLN A 34 15.35 -2.57 13.48
C GLN A 34 14.58 -1.48 14.24
N GLN A 35 14.39 -1.63 15.55
CA GLN A 35 13.75 -0.61 16.38
C GLN A 35 14.55 0.69 16.36
N GLU A 36 15.87 0.61 16.55
CA GLU A 36 16.76 1.77 16.48
C GLU A 36 16.70 2.46 15.11
N ARG A 37 16.68 1.69 14.01
CA ARG A 37 16.55 2.23 12.65
C ARG A 37 15.23 2.95 12.42
N ILE A 38 14.14 2.46 13.00
CA ILE A 38 12.85 3.16 12.95
C ILE A 38 12.93 4.47 13.73
N THR A 39 13.40 4.42 14.97
CA THR A 39 13.38 5.61 15.82
C THR A 39 14.39 6.67 15.41
N SER A 40 15.48 6.30 14.74
CA SER A 40 16.55 7.21 14.31
C SER A 40 16.38 7.62 12.84
N PRO A 41 15.70 8.74 12.53
CA PRO A 41 15.54 9.19 11.15
C PRO A 41 16.86 9.66 10.53
N SER A 42 16.98 9.49 9.21
CA SER A 42 18.17 9.92 8.47
C SER A 42 18.26 11.45 8.29
N ALA A 43 17.16 12.17 8.53
CA ALA A 43 17.08 13.62 8.39
C ALA A 43 16.08 14.20 9.40
N THR A 44 16.32 15.46 9.79
CA THR A 44 15.42 16.24 10.65
C THR A 44 15.03 17.54 9.95
N TYR A 45 13.81 17.99 10.21
CA TYR A 45 13.17 19.15 9.56
C TYR A 45 12.61 20.09 10.63
N PRO A 46 13.47 20.78 11.41
CA PRO A 46 13.05 21.59 12.55
C PRO A 46 12.25 22.85 12.19
N LEU A 47 12.21 23.23 10.90
CA LEU A 47 11.43 24.39 10.44
C LEU A 47 10.00 24.02 10.05
N GLU A 48 9.70 22.73 9.92
CA GLU A 48 8.37 22.25 9.57
C GLU A 48 7.47 22.30 10.81
N LYS A 49 6.41 23.13 10.75
CA LYS A 49 5.52 23.39 11.90
C LYS A 49 4.18 22.67 11.83
N SER A 50 3.72 22.37 10.61
CA SER A 50 2.43 21.73 10.36
C SER A 50 2.65 20.40 9.64
N LEU A 51 2.16 19.30 10.22
CA LEU A 51 2.32 17.95 9.69
C LEU A 51 0.97 17.42 9.19
N LEU A 52 0.95 16.97 7.94
CA LEU A 52 -0.21 16.33 7.34
C LEU A 52 0.23 14.94 6.88
N GLY A 53 -0.41 13.89 7.40
CA GLY A 53 -0.10 12.51 7.03
C GLY A 53 -1.36 11.69 7.10
N ILE A 54 -2.16 11.71 6.04
CA ILE A 54 -3.45 11.00 5.96
C ILE A 54 -3.39 9.75 5.07
N HIS A 55 -2.20 9.43 4.54
CA HIS A 55 -1.96 8.23 3.75
C HIS A 55 -0.56 7.71 4.01
N TRP A 56 -0.48 6.71 4.88
CA TRP A 56 0.76 6.02 5.22
C TRP A 56 0.41 4.70 5.91
N HIS A 57 1.27 3.70 5.70
CA HIS A 57 1.06 2.31 6.06
C HIS A 57 2.00 1.92 7.21
N PRO A 58 1.47 1.70 8.43
CA PRO A 58 2.26 1.18 9.54
C PRO A 58 2.85 -0.21 9.26
N GLU A 59 2.12 -1.04 8.51
CA GLU A 59 2.45 -2.45 8.27
C GLU A 59 2.73 -3.17 9.60
N SER A 60 3.86 -3.87 9.72
CA SER A 60 4.22 -4.58 10.96
C SER A 60 4.92 -3.70 12.00
N VAL A 61 5.09 -2.39 11.75
CA VAL A 61 5.85 -1.52 12.65
C VAL A 61 4.92 -0.92 13.72
N PRO A 62 5.23 -1.06 15.02
CA PRO A 62 4.42 -0.49 16.09
C PRO A 62 4.27 1.03 15.97
N LEU A 63 3.03 1.53 16.12
CA LEU A 63 2.71 2.96 16.03
C LEU A 63 3.53 3.82 16.98
N GLU A 64 3.85 3.33 18.18
CA GLU A 64 4.68 4.06 19.16
C GLU A 64 6.06 4.42 18.59
N LEU A 65 6.73 3.46 17.94
CA LEU A 65 8.04 3.69 17.34
C LEU A 65 7.95 4.67 16.16
N ILE A 66 6.86 4.58 15.38
CA ILE A 66 6.60 5.49 14.26
C ILE A 66 6.38 6.91 14.76
N LEU A 67 5.55 7.10 15.79
CA LEU A 67 5.29 8.42 16.37
C LEU A 67 6.55 9.02 17.00
N ARG A 68 7.39 8.20 17.62
CA ARG A 68 8.72 8.64 18.08
C ARG A 68 9.57 9.13 16.91
N ARG A 69 9.68 8.38 15.81
CA ARG A 69 10.38 8.81 14.59
C ARG A 69 9.87 10.16 14.11
N VAL A 70 8.55 10.33 13.99
CA VAL A 70 7.94 11.59 13.54
C VAL A 70 8.32 12.74 14.46
N SER A 71 8.29 12.53 15.79
CA SER A 71 8.69 13.56 16.75
C SER A 71 10.18 13.93 16.66
N GLU A 72 11.06 12.97 16.39
CA GLU A 72 12.49 13.19 16.18
C GLU A 72 12.77 13.92 14.85
N MET A 73 11.99 13.60 13.80
CA MET A 73 12.06 14.27 12.51
C MET A 73 11.59 15.73 12.58
N PHE A 74 10.54 16.02 13.34
CA PHE A 74 9.88 17.32 13.35
C PHE A 74 9.76 17.90 14.77
N PRO A 75 10.89 18.24 15.43
CA PRO A 75 10.92 18.57 16.86
C PRO A 75 10.18 19.87 17.23
N ARG A 76 9.76 20.67 16.24
CA ARG A 76 9.03 21.94 16.44
C ARG A 76 7.64 21.93 15.80
N ALA A 77 7.14 20.77 15.37
CA ALA A 77 5.77 20.66 14.88
C ALA A 77 4.79 20.98 16.01
N CYS A 78 3.86 21.90 15.76
CA CYS A 78 2.84 22.31 16.72
C CYS A 78 1.42 22.01 16.23
N GLU A 79 1.26 21.76 14.94
CA GLU A 79 0.00 21.38 14.32
C GLU A 79 0.20 20.06 13.59
N SER A 80 -0.66 19.09 13.83
CA SER A 80 -0.57 17.80 13.14
C SER A 80 -1.93 17.16 12.92
N LEU A 81 -2.06 16.50 11.77
CA LEU A 81 -3.12 15.56 11.45
C LEU A 81 -2.49 14.33 10.83
N LEU A 82 -2.29 13.32 11.67
CA LEU A 82 -1.68 12.04 11.30
C LEU A 82 -2.72 10.94 11.48
N ILE A 83 -3.13 10.33 10.37
CA ILE A 83 -4.12 9.25 10.34
C ILE A 83 -3.51 8.09 9.54
N PRO A 84 -3.18 6.96 10.19
CA PRO A 84 -2.67 5.79 9.50
C PRO A 84 -3.75 5.19 8.62
N THR A 85 -3.33 4.65 7.49
CA THR A 85 -4.20 3.86 6.62
C THR A 85 -3.54 2.52 6.33
N GLN A 86 -4.32 1.46 6.36
CA GLN A 86 -3.86 0.13 6.00
C GLN A 86 -4.95 -0.50 5.13
N HIS A 87 -4.55 -1.26 4.10
CA HIS A 87 -5.51 -1.88 3.18
C HIS A 87 -6.55 -2.74 3.92
N ASN A 88 -7.79 -2.24 3.97
CA ASN A 88 -8.95 -2.86 4.58
C ASN A 88 -8.79 -3.22 6.07
N VAL A 89 -7.85 -2.58 6.76
CA VAL A 89 -7.63 -2.73 8.20
C VAL A 89 -7.77 -1.34 8.83
N LEU A 90 -8.71 -1.23 9.76
CA LEU A 90 -8.97 0.01 10.49
C LEU A 90 -7.86 0.24 11.51
N MET A 91 -7.16 1.36 11.39
CA MET A 91 -6.04 1.72 12.25
C MET A 91 -6.35 3.02 13.00
N SER A 92 -6.15 3.04 14.31
CA SER A 92 -6.39 4.22 15.14
C SER A 92 -5.08 4.89 15.53
N CYS A 93 -5.03 6.21 15.45
CA CYS A 93 -3.94 7.02 15.96
C CYS A 93 -4.50 8.31 16.56
N ASN A 94 -4.22 8.53 17.85
CA ASN A 94 -4.78 9.65 18.61
C ASN A 94 -6.32 9.65 18.56
N GLU A 95 -6.94 10.75 18.15
CA GLU A 95 -8.40 10.96 18.10
C GLU A 95 -9.06 10.43 16.81
N PHE A 96 -8.26 10.03 15.81
CA PHE A 96 -8.74 9.61 14.49
C PHE A 96 -8.35 8.19 14.14
N SER A 97 -9.14 7.59 13.25
CA SER A 97 -8.87 6.29 12.64
C SER A 97 -8.93 6.39 11.13
N GLY A 98 -8.13 5.59 10.45
CA GLY A 98 -8.08 5.54 9.00
C GLY A 98 -8.04 4.11 8.46
N VAL A 99 -8.46 3.98 7.21
CA VAL A 99 -8.37 2.75 6.42
C VAL A 99 -8.26 3.11 4.94
N GLU A 100 -7.52 2.31 4.18
CA GLU A 100 -7.57 2.37 2.73
C GLU A 100 -8.43 1.21 2.21
N VAL A 101 -9.57 1.51 1.60
CA VAL A 101 -10.55 0.51 1.17
C VAL A 101 -10.41 0.24 -0.32
N ASP A 102 -10.26 -1.03 -0.70
CA ASP A 102 -10.39 -1.44 -2.08
C ASP A 102 -11.87 -1.55 -2.47
N CYS A 103 -12.27 -0.84 -3.52
CA CYS A 103 -13.64 -0.79 -4.00
C CYS A 103 -13.69 -1.16 -5.48
N TYR A 104 -14.87 -1.52 -5.97
CA TYR A 104 -15.14 -1.63 -7.39
C TYR A 104 -15.92 -0.41 -7.87
N SER A 105 -15.54 0.10 -9.04
CA SER A 105 -16.22 1.23 -9.69
C SER A 105 -16.89 0.73 -10.95
N SER A 106 -18.17 0.36 -10.88
CA SER A 106 -18.98 -0.11 -12.01
C SER A 106 -18.92 0.82 -13.23
N GLY A 107 -18.94 2.14 -13.04
CA GLY A 107 -18.87 3.12 -14.13
C GLY A 107 -17.60 3.06 -14.98
N PHE A 108 -16.52 2.48 -14.46
CA PHE A 108 -15.23 2.33 -15.16
C PHE A 108 -14.76 0.89 -15.27
N ASN A 109 -15.53 -0.07 -14.72
CA ASN A 109 -15.21 -1.48 -14.68
C ASN A 109 -13.79 -1.77 -14.16
N GLN A 110 -13.39 -1.11 -13.07
CA GLN A 110 -12.06 -1.27 -12.48
C GLN A 110 -12.08 -1.17 -10.96
N LYS A 111 -11.04 -1.73 -10.33
CA LYS A 111 -10.75 -1.52 -8.91
C LYS A 111 -10.32 -0.06 -8.69
N VAL A 112 -10.86 0.58 -7.66
CA VAL A 112 -10.43 1.87 -7.15
C VAL A 112 -10.13 1.78 -5.66
N GLN A 113 -9.55 2.82 -5.08
CA GLN A 113 -9.23 2.87 -3.66
C GLN A 113 -9.75 4.16 -3.06
N LEU A 114 -10.16 4.11 -1.79
CA LEU A 114 -10.59 5.25 -1.01
C LEU A 114 -9.83 5.26 0.32
N LEU A 115 -9.35 6.43 0.73
CA LEU A 115 -8.93 6.66 2.11
C LEU A 115 -10.16 7.13 2.89
N ILE A 116 -10.48 6.42 3.96
CA ILE A 116 -11.65 6.72 4.78
C ILE A 116 -11.18 6.98 6.20
N HIS A 117 -11.53 8.15 6.71
CA HIS A 117 -11.05 8.69 7.96
C HIS A 117 -12.22 9.00 8.89
N PHE A 118 -12.09 8.65 10.16
CA PHE A 118 -13.15 8.76 11.16
C PHE A 118 -12.63 9.43 12.42
N LYS A 119 -13.49 10.18 13.10
CA LYS A 119 -13.34 10.38 14.55
C LYS A 119 -13.57 9.03 15.24
N ASN A 120 -12.71 8.65 16.18
CA ASN A 120 -12.75 7.32 16.80
C ASN A 120 -14.12 6.96 17.40
N GLU A 121 -14.81 7.94 18.00
CA GLU A 121 -16.12 7.76 18.63
C GLU A 121 -17.17 7.24 17.64
N ASN A 122 -17.10 7.62 16.37
CA ASN A 122 -18.08 7.23 15.35
C ASN A 122 -17.97 5.74 14.99
N LEU A 123 -16.85 5.08 15.33
CA LEU A 123 -16.62 3.69 15.02
C LEU A 123 -17.26 2.70 16.01
N ALA A 124 -17.83 3.20 17.11
CA ALA A 124 -18.51 2.38 18.11
C ALA A 124 -19.66 1.56 17.52
N HIS A 125 -20.33 2.09 16.48
CA HIS A 125 -21.50 1.46 15.83
C HIS A 125 -21.27 1.11 14.35
N ALA A 126 -20.01 1.09 13.90
CA ALA A 126 -19.64 0.85 12.51
C ALA A 126 -19.62 -0.65 12.13
N ASP A 127 -20.60 -1.45 12.57
CA ASP A 127 -20.60 -2.90 12.38
C ASP A 127 -20.69 -3.32 10.91
N VAL A 128 -21.51 -2.63 10.13
CA VAL A 128 -21.66 -2.86 8.69
C VAL A 128 -20.35 -2.53 7.98
N PHE A 129 -19.81 -1.31 8.16
CA PHE A 129 -18.52 -0.93 7.62
C PHE A 129 -17.38 -1.91 7.99
N LYS A 130 -17.26 -2.30 9.26
CA LYS A 130 -16.27 -3.32 9.71
C LYS A 130 -16.48 -4.67 9.04
N SER A 131 -17.72 -5.06 8.76
CA SER A 131 -18.03 -6.26 7.98
C SER A 131 -17.57 -6.14 6.53
N MET A 132 -17.79 -4.98 5.90
CA MET A 132 -17.32 -4.70 4.54
C MET A 132 -15.80 -4.82 4.46
N LEU A 133 -15.08 -4.20 5.40
CA LEU A 133 -13.62 -4.29 5.48
C LEU A 133 -13.13 -5.74 5.61
N ARG A 134 -13.73 -6.53 6.51
CA ARG A 134 -13.35 -7.95 6.70
C ARG A 134 -13.59 -8.79 5.45
N HIS A 135 -14.69 -8.56 4.75
CA HIS A 135 -14.98 -9.25 3.49
C HIS A 135 -13.94 -8.91 2.43
N THR A 136 -13.67 -7.62 2.21
CA THR A 136 -12.68 -7.17 1.24
C THR A 136 -11.27 -7.67 1.59
N PHE A 137 -10.91 -7.64 2.88
CA PHE A 137 -9.63 -8.16 3.36
C PHE A 137 -9.47 -9.65 3.05
N LYS A 138 -10.47 -10.48 3.41
CA LYS A 138 -10.46 -11.93 3.12
C LYS A 138 -10.34 -12.20 1.62
N TYR A 139 -11.11 -11.47 0.81
CA TYR A 139 -11.03 -11.62 -0.64
C TYR A 139 -9.64 -11.25 -1.17
N ARG A 140 -9.07 -10.12 -0.73
CA ARG A 140 -7.70 -9.73 -1.12
C ARG A 140 -6.65 -10.75 -0.70
N SER A 141 -6.80 -11.37 0.48
CA SER A 141 -5.91 -12.41 0.97
C SER A 141 -6.00 -13.71 0.16
N SER A 142 -7.13 -13.99 -0.50
CA SER A 142 -7.25 -15.15 -1.40
C SER A 142 -6.28 -15.08 -2.58
N GLN A 143 -5.89 -13.88 -3.02
CA GLN A 143 -4.95 -13.71 -4.14
C GLN A 143 -3.64 -14.46 -3.96
N LEU A 144 -3.12 -14.54 -2.71
CA LEU A 144 -1.90 -15.30 -2.44
C LEU A 144 -2.12 -16.78 -2.73
N PHE A 145 -3.25 -17.33 -2.30
CA PHE A 145 -3.59 -18.74 -2.50
C PHE A 145 -3.89 -19.04 -3.97
N ASP A 146 -4.59 -18.16 -4.67
CA ASP A 146 -4.81 -18.27 -6.12
C ASP A 146 -3.49 -18.24 -6.88
N TYR A 147 -2.55 -17.40 -6.43
CA TYR A 147 -1.22 -17.30 -7.01
C TYR A 147 -0.37 -18.55 -6.76
N ILE A 148 -0.41 -19.11 -5.54
CA ILE A 148 0.23 -20.40 -5.23
C ILE A 148 -0.40 -21.52 -6.04
N HIS A 149 -1.73 -21.55 -6.16
CA HIS A 149 -2.45 -22.59 -6.89
C HIS A 149 -2.10 -22.55 -8.38
N ALA A 150 -2.06 -21.37 -9.00
CA ALA A 150 -1.65 -21.19 -10.39
C ALA A 150 -0.24 -21.74 -10.71
N ILE A 151 0.62 -21.83 -9.70
CA ILE A 151 1.98 -22.39 -9.85
C ILE A 151 2.00 -23.89 -9.55
N THR A 152 1.35 -24.30 -8.45
CA THR A 152 1.46 -25.67 -7.90
C THR A 152 0.49 -26.68 -8.52
N SER A 153 -0.63 -26.20 -9.06
CA SER A 153 -1.64 -26.97 -9.81
C SER A 153 -1.98 -26.20 -11.09
N PRO A 154 -1.00 -26.08 -12.00
CA PRO A 154 -1.03 -25.04 -13.00
C PRO A 154 -2.09 -25.26 -14.09
N ASN A 155 -2.69 -24.15 -14.51
CA ASN A 155 -3.28 -24.06 -15.84
C ASN A 155 -2.13 -24.03 -16.86
N GLU A 156 -2.06 -25.05 -17.73
CA GLU A 156 -0.98 -25.20 -18.72
C GLU A 156 -0.83 -23.97 -19.64
N GLU A 157 -1.94 -23.32 -19.97
CA GLU A 157 -1.95 -22.11 -20.80
C GLU A 157 -1.24 -20.94 -20.10
N TRP A 158 -1.52 -20.75 -18.81
CA TRP A 158 -0.92 -19.66 -18.02
C TRP A 158 0.58 -19.85 -17.82
N ILE A 159 1.00 -21.09 -17.55
CA ILE A 159 2.43 -21.43 -17.41
C ILE A 159 3.17 -21.24 -18.73
N SER A 160 2.58 -21.70 -19.83
CA SER A 160 3.17 -21.57 -21.16
C SER A 160 3.31 -20.10 -21.54
N LYS A 161 2.26 -19.30 -21.31
CA LYS A 161 2.27 -17.87 -21.59
C LYS A 161 3.34 -17.13 -20.77
N ALA A 162 3.40 -17.37 -19.46
CA ALA A 162 4.40 -16.75 -18.60
C ALA A 162 5.83 -17.18 -18.95
N ALA A 163 6.01 -18.44 -19.38
CA ALA A 163 7.31 -18.98 -19.79
C ALA A 163 7.78 -18.33 -21.10
N GLU A 164 6.90 -18.18 -22.09
CA GLU A 164 7.17 -17.48 -23.34
C GLU A 164 7.54 -16.01 -23.10
N ASP A 165 6.71 -15.28 -22.34
CA ASP A 165 6.89 -13.85 -22.07
C ASP A 165 8.22 -13.55 -21.35
N THR A 166 8.77 -14.53 -20.63
CA THR A 166 10.01 -14.36 -19.85
C THR A 166 11.20 -15.13 -20.40
N GLY A 167 11.03 -15.90 -21.48
CA GLY A 167 12.06 -16.80 -22.01
C GLY A 167 12.53 -17.83 -20.98
N SER A 168 11.60 -18.32 -20.16
CA SER A 168 11.87 -19.31 -19.10
C SER A 168 11.70 -20.72 -19.65
N GLY A 169 12.74 -21.55 -19.51
CA GLY A 169 12.69 -22.96 -19.91
C GLY A 169 12.09 -23.85 -18.81
N GLN A 170 11.84 -25.12 -19.14
CA GLN A 170 11.24 -26.12 -18.23
C GLN A 170 11.96 -26.24 -16.88
N SER A 171 13.28 -26.11 -16.86
CA SER A 171 14.05 -26.17 -15.60
C SER A 171 13.75 -24.99 -14.66
N MET A 172 13.45 -23.80 -15.19
CA MET A 172 13.03 -22.65 -14.38
C MET A 172 11.63 -22.84 -13.81
N VAL A 173 10.71 -23.34 -14.66
CA VAL A 173 9.33 -23.64 -14.25
C VAL A 173 9.35 -24.66 -13.12
N HIS A 174 10.09 -25.75 -13.29
CA HIS A 174 10.22 -26.81 -12.29
C HIS A 174 10.84 -26.30 -10.97
N PHE A 175 11.92 -25.50 -11.05
CA PHE A 175 12.53 -24.87 -9.88
C PHE A 175 11.50 -24.02 -9.10
N VAL A 176 10.76 -23.16 -9.80
CA VAL A 176 9.75 -22.31 -9.17
C VAL A 176 8.62 -23.13 -8.54
N GLN A 177 8.17 -24.18 -9.23
CA GLN A 177 7.12 -25.07 -8.73
C GLN A 177 7.53 -25.78 -7.44
N ILE A 178 8.75 -26.32 -7.35
CA ILE A 178 9.24 -26.97 -6.13
C ILE A 178 9.24 -25.99 -4.96
N ILE A 179 9.85 -24.82 -5.13
CA ILE A 179 9.95 -23.84 -4.05
C ILE A 179 8.55 -23.36 -3.62
N VAL A 180 7.63 -23.12 -4.55
CA VAL A 180 6.27 -22.69 -4.19
C VAL A 180 5.45 -23.82 -3.55
N LYS A 181 5.67 -25.08 -3.90
CA LYS A 181 5.07 -26.23 -3.19
C LYS A 181 5.55 -26.31 -1.73
N LYS A 182 6.82 -26.01 -1.46
CA LYS A 182 7.34 -25.89 -0.10
C LYS A 182 6.67 -24.77 0.66
N ILE A 183 6.54 -23.58 0.06
CA ILE A 183 5.83 -22.44 0.65
C ILE A 183 4.39 -22.84 0.99
N LYS A 184 3.67 -23.51 0.08
CA LYS A 184 2.32 -24.03 0.35
C LYS A 184 2.31 -24.96 1.57
N THR A 185 3.24 -25.90 1.62
CA THR A 185 3.34 -26.86 2.74
C THR A 185 3.63 -26.16 4.07
N LEU A 186 4.50 -25.14 4.07
CA LEU A 186 4.80 -24.32 5.24
C LEU A 186 3.59 -23.52 5.71
N LEU A 187 2.83 -22.91 4.78
CA LEU A 187 1.58 -22.22 5.08
C LEU A 187 0.55 -23.18 5.70
N ASP A 188 0.45 -24.40 5.19
CA ASP A 188 -0.46 -25.43 5.70
C ASP A 188 -0.02 -25.92 7.11
N ARG A 189 1.29 -26.06 7.36
CA ARG A 189 1.86 -26.49 8.66
C ARG A 189 1.69 -25.46 9.78
N HIS A 190 1.87 -24.18 9.46
CA HIS A 190 1.81 -23.06 10.42
C HIS A 190 0.46 -22.33 10.35
N ALA A 191 -0.57 -23.00 9.82
CA ALA A 191 -1.92 -22.45 9.73
C ALA A 191 -2.45 -22.08 11.12
N GLY A 192 -2.73 -20.80 11.33
CA GLY A 192 -3.20 -20.26 12.62
C GLY A 192 -2.14 -19.48 13.41
N ASP A 193 -0.85 -19.71 13.15
CA ASP A 193 0.25 -19.01 13.83
C ASP A 193 0.83 -17.85 13.00
N ILE A 194 0.53 -17.83 11.70
CA ILE A 194 1.01 -16.79 10.78
C ILE A 194 0.18 -15.51 10.95
N PRO A 195 0.80 -14.36 11.23
CA PRO A 195 0.11 -13.08 11.25
C PRO A 195 -0.56 -12.80 9.90
N GLU A 196 -1.82 -12.33 9.90
CA GLU A 196 -2.56 -12.06 8.66
C GLU A 196 -1.82 -11.09 7.72
N ASP A 197 -1.06 -10.15 8.29
CA ASP A 197 -0.26 -9.19 7.53
C ASP A 197 0.89 -9.80 6.72
N ALA A 198 1.36 -10.99 7.10
CA ALA A 198 2.36 -11.74 6.37
C ALA A 198 1.77 -12.47 5.14
N LEU A 199 0.45 -12.71 5.11
CA LEU A 199 -0.25 -13.45 4.05
C LEU A 199 -0.51 -12.59 2.81
N LYS A 200 0.56 -12.13 2.16
CA LYS A 200 0.52 -11.29 0.96
C LYS A 200 1.40 -11.89 -0.13
N ASN A 201 1.13 -11.54 -1.39
CA ASN A 201 1.97 -11.93 -2.55
C ASN A 201 3.48 -11.61 -2.39
N LYS A 202 3.85 -10.69 -1.49
CA LYS A 202 5.24 -10.37 -1.15
C LYS A 202 5.96 -11.53 -0.45
N LEU A 203 5.24 -12.43 0.23
CA LEU A 203 5.78 -13.62 0.90
C LEU A 203 6.58 -14.49 -0.07
N ILE A 204 6.02 -14.80 -1.24
CA ILE A 204 6.72 -15.61 -2.26
C ILE A 204 7.99 -14.91 -2.72
N ARG A 205 7.92 -13.61 -3.01
CA ARG A 205 9.10 -12.85 -3.44
C ARG A 205 10.21 -12.87 -2.38
N ASN A 206 9.86 -12.57 -1.13
CA ASN A 206 10.80 -12.54 -0.01
C ASN A 206 11.42 -13.92 0.23
N PHE A 207 10.63 -15.00 0.15
CA PHE A 207 11.15 -16.36 0.29
C PHE A 207 12.17 -16.71 -0.79
N PHE A 208 11.95 -16.29 -2.05
CA PHE A 208 12.93 -16.46 -3.13
C PHE A 208 14.19 -15.61 -2.92
N ASP A 209 14.07 -14.39 -2.39
CA ASP A 209 15.22 -13.52 -2.09
C ASP A 209 16.18 -14.16 -1.07
N GLU A 210 15.64 -14.91 -0.10
CA GLU A 210 16.44 -15.59 0.92
C GLU A 210 17.30 -16.74 0.35
N TYR A 211 17.01 -17.24 -0.85
CA TYR A 211 17.87 -18.22 -1.52
C TYR A 211 18.98 -17.63 -2.38
N ARG A 212 19.11 -16.29 -2.47
CA ARG A 212 20.22 -15.65 -3.22
C ARG A 212 21.61 -16.16 -2.82
N PRO A 213 21.93 -16.40 -1.52
CA PRO A 213 23.22 -16.94 -1.13
C PRO A 213 23.52 -18.33 -1.70
N VAL A 214 22.48 -19.15 -1.92
CA VAL A 214 22.61 -20.55 -2.37
C VAL A 214 22.59 -20.65 -3.89
N TYR A 215 21.66 -19.96 -4.54
CA TYR A 215 21.38 -20.08 -5.98
C TYR A 215 21.91 -18.92 -6.83
N GLY A 216 22.34 -17.84 -6.19
CA GLY A 216 22.88 -16.64 -6.84
C GLY A 216 21.82 -15.70 -7.41
N ASP A 217 22.16 -14.42 -7.49
CA ASP A 217 21.24 -13.35 -7.91
C ASP A 217 20.65 -13.56 -9.30
N ARG A 218 21.44 -14.08 -10.24
CA ARG A 218 21.00 -14.24 -11.64
C ARG A 218 19.84 -15.22 -11.75
N LEU A 219 19.88 -16.33 -11.01
CA LEU A 219 18.82 -17.34 -11.05
C LEU A 219 17.57 -16.82 -10.33
N ILE A 220 17.72 -16.24 -9.14
CA ILE A 220 16.61 -15.66 -8.38
C ILE A 220 15.92 -14.53 -9.15
N ASN A 221 16.67 -13.64 -9.80
CA ASN A 221 16.09 -12.57 -10.62
C ASN A 221 15.25 -13.12 -11.78
N ARG A 222 15.70 -14.19 -12.44
CA ARG A 222 14.91 -14.85 -13.51
C ARG A 222 13.66 -15.53 -12.96
N ALA A 223 13.77 -16.21 -11.82
CA ALA A 223 12.62 -16.81 -11.14
C ALA A 223 11.59 -15.74 -10.75
N GLN A 224 12.04 -14.60 -10.23
CA GLN A 224 11.16 -13.48 -9.88
C GLN A 224 10.49 -12.81 -11.09
N LEU A 225 11.16 -12.74 -12.25
CA LEU A 225 10.53 -12.28 -13.49
C LEU A 225 9.41 -13.22 -13.92
N TYR A 226 9.67 -14.53 -13.90
CA TYR A 226 8.67 -15.55 -14.21
C TYR A 226 7.47 -15.53 -13.26
N LEU A 227 7.74 -15.48 -11.95
CA LEU A 227 6.75 -15.28 -10.89
C LEU A 227 5.91 -14.02 -11.14
N THR A 228 6.54 -12.89 -11.51
CA THR A 228 5.85 -11.63 -11.81
C THR A 228 4.89 -11.78 -12.99
N ALA A 229 5.27 -12.50 -14.05
CA ALA A 229 4.41 -12.76 -15.19
C ALA A 229 3.18 -13.60 -14.79
N ILE A 230 3.36 -14.69 -14.02
CA ILE A 230 2.23 -15.48 -13.50
C ILE A 230 1.32 -14.61 -12.63
N LYS A 231 1.88 -13.80 -11.73
CA LYS A 231 1.11 -12.90 -10.86
C LYS A 231 0.26 -11.92 -11.67
N GLN A 232 0.74 -11.42 -12.81
CA GLN A 232 -0.04 -10.54 -13.69
C GLN A 232 -1.22 -11.28 -14.31
N ILE A 233 -1.04 -12.52 -14.74
CA ILE A 233 -2.12 -13.37 -15.26
C ILE A 233 -3.16 -13.65 -14.17
N VAL A 234 -2.73 -14.04 -12.96
CA VAL A 234 -3.65 -14.28 -11.84
C VAL A 234 -4.44 -13.00 -11.52
N LYS A 235 -3.77 -11.85 -11.48
CA LYS A 235 -4.41 -10.56 -11.25
C LYS A 235 -5.44 -10.18 -12.32
N SER A 236 -5.21 -10.50 -13.59
CA SER A 236 -6.18 -10.19 -14.65
C SER A 236 -7.46 -11.03 -14.58
N HIS A 237 -7.40 -12.18 -13.90
CA HIS A 237 -8.54 -13.07 -13.68
C HIS A 237 -9.17 -12.90 -12.28
N PHE A 238 -8.57 -12.06 -11.42
CA PHE A 238 -9.12 -11.73 -10.13
C PHE A 238 -10.34 -10.82 -10.30
N SER A 239 -11.53 -11.35 -10.05
CA SER A 239 -12.78 -10.64 -10.34
C SER A 239 -12.93 -9.40 -9.46
N ASN A 240 -13.16 -8.25 -10.06
CA ASN A 240 -13.44 -7.04 -9.29
C ASN A 240 -14.84 -7.05 -8.66
N GLN A 241 -15.73 -7.94 -9.09
CA GLN A 241 -17.15 -7.97 -8.67
C GLN A 241 -17.35 -8.40 -7.20
N TYR A 242 -16.31 -8.93 -6.55
CA TYR A 242 -16.37 -9.30 -5.13
C TYR A 242 -16.01 -8.14 -4.19
N PHE A 243 -15.49 -7.03 -4.72
CA PHE A 243 -15.38 -5.78 -3.97
C PHE A 243 -16.74 -5.08 -3.91
N TYR A 244 -17.03 -4.40 -2.81
CA TYR A 244 -18.21 -3.53 -2.71
C TYR A 244 -18.13 -2.39 -3.73
N GLU A 245 -19.29 -1.93 -4.19
CA GLU A 245 -19.36 -0.77 -5.08
C GLU A 245 -18.87 0.48 -4.35
N THR A 246 -18.17 1.34 -5.08
CA THR A 246 -17.58 2.58 -4.54
C THR A 246 -18.66 3.46 -3.90
N ALA A 247 -19.86 3.50 -4.50
CA ALA A 247 -20.99 4.26 -3.96
C ALA A 247 -21.50 3.71 -2.62
N GLU A 248 -21.57 2.37 -2.47
CA GLU A 248 -22.02 1.72 -1.23
C GLU A 248 -21.02 2.00 -0.08
N VAL A 249 -19.73 1.92 -0.38
CA VAL A 249 -18.67 2.24 0.58
C VAL A 249 -18.73 3.69 1.01
N ILE A 250 -18.95 4.62 0.06
CA ILE A 250 -19.11 6.05 0.37
C ILE A 250 -20.36 6.29 1.22
N GLU A 251 -21.50 5.70 0.87
CA GLU A 251 -22.75 5.85 1.60
C GLU A 251 -22.60 5.39 3.07
N GLU A 252 -22.07 4.19 3.27
CA GLU A 252 -21.82 3.65 4.60
C GLU A 252 -20.86 4.55 5.39
N ALA A 253 -19.74 4.95 4.78
CA ALA A 253 -18.77 5.84 5.41
C ALA A 253 -19.37 7.20 5.79
N ARG A 254 -20.22 7.79 4.94
CA ARG A 254 -20.90 9.06 5.22
C ARG A 254 -21.88 8.95 6.37
N SER A 255 -22.56 7.81 6.53
CA SER A 255 -23.46 7.58 7.68
C SER A 255 -22.73 7.65 9.03
N LEU A 256 -21.41 7.41 9.02
CA LEU A 256 -20.49 7.47 10.16
C LEU A 256 -19.73 8.80 10.27
N ASN A 257 -20.17 9.84 9.54
CA ASN A 257 -19.50 11.14 9.43
C ASN A 257 -18.01 11.01 9.05
N ALA A 258 -17.68 10.08 8.15
CA ALA A 258 -16.31 9.90 7.70
C ALA A 258 -15.89 10.99 6.71
N GLY A 259 -14.61 11.35 6.76
CA GLY A 259 -13.92 12.05 5.68
C GLY A 259 -13.42 11.05 4.65
N ILE A 260 -13.60 11.37 3.37
CA ILE A 260 -13.30 10.47 2.25
C ILE A 260 -12.34 11.16 1.29
N VAL A 261 -11.21 10.53 1.00
CA VAL A 261 -10.18 11.06 0.09
C VAL A 261 -9.85 10.02 -0.97
N ILE A 262 -9.67 10.44 -2.22
CA ILE A 262 -9.20 9.57 -3.29
C ILE A 262 -7.67 9.61 -3.32
N PRO A 263 -6.97 8.51 -2.99
CA PRO A 263 -5.52 8.43 -3.09
C PRO A 263 -5.07 8.24 -4.54
N HIS A 264 -3.90 8.78 -4.87
CA HIS A 264 -3.19 8.60 -6.16
C HIS A 264 -4.13 8.36 -7.37
N PRO A 265 -5.01 9.33 -7.70
CA PRO A 265 -6.06 9.19 -8.71
C PRO A 265 -5.52 8.90 -10.12
N GLU A 266 -4.23 9.16 -10.38
CA GLU A 266 -3.55 8.78 -11.61
C GLU A 266 -3.56 7.28 -11.89
N GLN A 267 -3.68 6.44 -10.84
CA GLN A 267 -3.80 5.00 -10.99
C GLN A 267 -5.18 4.56 -11.50
N PHE A 268 -6.19 5.45 -11.40
CA PHE A 268 -7.59 5.16 -11.72
C PHE A 268 -8.25 6.31 -12.49
N TRP A 269 -7.55 6.92 -13.46
CA TRP A 269 -7.84 8.24 -14.05
C TRP A 269 -9.32 8.60 -14.33
N PRO A 270 -10.21 7.68 -14.75
CA PRO A 270 -11.61 8.03 -14.95
C PRO A 270 -12.33 8.48 -13.67
N ILE A 271 -11.78 8.17 -12.48
CA ILE A 271 -12.36 8.51 -11.18
C ILE A 271 -12.64 10.01 -10.99
N LEU A 272 -11.85 10.88 -11.64
CA LEU A 272 -12.04 12.33 -11.61
C LEU A 272 -13.36 12.77 -12.27
N LEU A 273 -13.94 11.93 -13.13
CA LEU A 273 -15.20 12.19 -13.83
C LEU A 273 -16.41 11.65 -13.06
N ALA A 274 -16.19 10.86 -12.00
CA ALA A 274 -17.26 10.15 -11.29
C ALA A 274 -18.13 11.07 -10.42
N ASN A 275 -17.66 12.27 -10.10
CA ASN A 275 -18.32 13.20 -9.18
C ASN A 275 -18.71 12.56 -7.84
N TYR A 276 -17.86 11.66 -7.33
CA TYR A 276 -18.07 11.03 -6.03
C TYR A 276 -18.16 12.07 -4.90
N ASP A 277 -18.99 11.76 -3.89
CA ASP A 277 -19.12 12.58 -2.68
C ASP A 277 -17.90 12.39 -1.78
N VAL A 278 -16.79 13.05 -2.14
CA VAL A 278 -15.51 12.99 -1.43
C VAL A 278 -15.09 14.38 -0.92
N ASP A 279 -14.26 14.39 0.11
CA ASP A 279 -13.72 15.60 0.72
C ASP A 279 -12.52 16.15 -0.02
N GLY A 280 -11.77 15.30 -0.73
CA GLY A 280 -10.62 15.72 -1.50
C GLY A 280 -9.90 14.59 -2.23
N TYR A 281 -8.77 14.95 -2.82
CA TYR A 281 -7.95 14.06 -3.64
C TYR A 281 -6.49 14.26 -3.28
N GLU A 282 -5.73 13.17 -3.27
CA GLU A 282 -4.28 13.25 -3.25
C GLU A 282 -3.77 13.60 -4.64
N VAL A 283 -3.12 14.75 -4.79
CA VAL A 283 -2.66 15.22 -6.10
C VAL A 283 -1.16 15.00 -6.31
N TRP A 284 -0.42 14.75 -5.23
CA TRP A 284 1.02 14.65 -5.32
C TRP A 284 1.44 13.32 -5.92
N ASN A 285 2.12 13.40 -7.05
CA ASN A 285 2.82 12.28 -7.63
C ASN A 285 4.35 12.55 -7.60
N PRO A 286 5.11 11.84 -6.75
CA PRO A 286 6.56 12.01 -6.64
C PRO A 286 7.32 11.72 -7.94
N GLN A 287 6.74 10.96 -8.86
CA GLN A 287 7.34 10.56 -10.13
C GLN A 287 6.99 11.53 -11.27
N SER A 288 6.01 12.42 -11.08
CA SER A 288 5.56 13.33 -12.12
C SER A 288 5.01 14.65 -11.58
N ARG A 289 5.84 15.69 -11.66
CA ARG A 289 5.42 17.07 -11.41
C ARG A 289 4.27 17.50 -12.34
N ARG A 290 4.32 17.09 -13.61
CA ARG A 290 3.28 17.41 -14.60
C ARG A 290 1.91 16.86 -14.18
N TYR A 291 1.86 15.64 -13.64
CA TYR A 291 0.60 15.09 -13.13
C TYR A 291 0.12 15.84 -11.89
N THR A 292 1.03 16.21 -10.99
CA THR A 292 0.71 17.01 -9.80
C THR A 292 0.07 18.36 -10.19
N GLU A 293 0.72 19.12 -11.07
CA GLU A 293 0.20 20.41 -11.57
C GLU A 293 -1.14 20.26 -12.32
N PHE A 294 -1.30 19.18 -13.10
CA PHE A 294 -2.55 18.90 -13.80
C PHE A 294 -3.70 18.65 -12.81
N LEU A 295 -3.50 17.79 -11.82
CA LEU A 295 -4.53 17.45 -10.82
C LEU A 295 -4.91 18.68 -9.98
N ILE A 296 -3.95 19.50 -9.57
CA ILE A 296 -4.23 20.77 -8.89
C ILE A 296 -5.10 21.68 -9.75
N SER A 297 -4.78 21.79 -11.04
CA SER A 297 -5.55 22.61 -11.98
C SER A 297 -6.97 22.09 -12.16
N VAL A 298 -7.15 20.77 -12.30
CA VAL A 298 -8.47 20.12 -12.40
C VAL A 298 -9.30 20.38 -11.15
N LEU A 299 -8.73 20.23 -9.95
CA LEU A 299 -9.47 20.44 -8.70
C LEU A 299 -9.84 21.91 -8.47
N ASN A 300 -8.93 22.83 -8.79
CA ASN A 300 -9.23 24.25 -8.75
C ASN A 300 -10.40 24.62 -9.68
N GLU A 301 -10.41 24.06 -10.89
CA GLU A 301 -11.51 24.28 -11.84
C GLU A 301 -12.82 23.64 -11.38
N ASN A 302 -12.75 22.42 -10.83
CA ASN A 302 -13.92 21.77 -10.22
C ASN A 302 -14.49 22.63 -9.09
N ASN A 303 -13.65 23.16 -8.20
CA ASN A 303 -14.04 24.02 -7.09
C ASN A 303 -14.71 25.32 -7.54
N LYS A 304 -14.25 25.96 -8.61
CA LYS A 304 -14.90 27.17 -9.18
C LYS A 304 -16.29 26.88 -9.73
N ASN A 305 -16.49 25.68 -10.28
CA ASN A 305 -17.75 25.26 -10.89
C ASN A 305 -18.72 24.59 -9.89
N ARG A 306 -18.35 24.46 -8.60
CA ARG A 306 -19.25 23.90 -7.58
C ARG A 306 -20.41 24.84 -7.28
N ARG A 307 -21.55 24.25 -6.92
CA ARG A 307 -22.76 25.00 -6.57
C ARG A 307 -22.59 25.68 -5.21
N PRO A 308 -23.23 26.84 -4.98
CA PRO A 308 -23.30 27.45 -3.66
C PRO A 308 -23.77 26.43 -2.61
N GLY A 309 -23.06 26.38 -1.48
CA GLY A 309 -23.35 25.45 -0.37
C GLY A 309 -22.69 24.07 -0.48
N GLN A 310 -22.05 23.73 -1.60
CA GLN A 310 -21.20 22.53 -1.68
C GLN A 310 -19.85 22.81 -1.02
N LYS A 311 -19.36 21.85 -0.20
CA LYS A 311 -18.01 21.89 0.36
C LYS A 311 -16.99 21.93 -0.78
N GLN A 312 -15.88 22.65 -0.62
CA GLN A 312 -14.78 22.59 -1.60
C GLN A 312 -14.01 21.28 -1.48
N LEU A 313 -13.53 20.75 -2.61
CA LEU A 313 -12.58 19.64 -2.62
C LEU A 313 -11.24 20.13 -2.08
N LEU A 314 -10.71 19.39 -1.11
CA LEU A 314 -9.39 19.63 -0.56
C LEU A 314 -8.31 18.97 -1.41
N ILE A 315 -7.15 19.61 -1.45
CA ILE A 315 -5.96 19.10 -2.11
C ILE A 315 -5.05 18.52 -1.04
N PHE A 316 -4.77 17.22 -1.16
CA PHE A 316 -3.85 16.51 -0.29
C PHE A 316 -2.57 16.16 -1.03
N MET A 317 -1.45 16.11 -0.31
CA MET A 317 -0.22 15.50 -0.79
C MET A 317 -0.08 14.20 0.00
N GLY A 318 -0.24 13.04 -0.63
CA GLY A 318 -0.15 11.75 0.08
C GLY A 318 1.29 11.33 0.26
N ASP A 319 1.70 10.97 1.48
CA ASP A 319 3.06 10.48 1.72
C ASP A 319 3.27 9.09 1.14
N ASP A 320 2.22 8.26 1.17
CA ASP A 320 2.22 6.84 0.79
C ASP A 320 3.48 6.13 1.30
N THR A 321 3.77 6.39 2.59
CA THR A 321 4.96 5.90 3.28
C THR A 321 4.69 4.49 3.81
N HIS A 322 5.59 3.55 3.51
CA HIS A 322 5.54 2.17 3.99
C HIS A 322 6.62 1.92 5.04
N MET A 323 6.22 1.73 6.30
CA MET A 323 7.19 1.64 7.41
C MET A 323 8.01 0.34 7.41
N SER A 324 7.52 -0.75 6.79
CA SER A 324 8.32 -1.98 6.63
C SER A 324 9.52 -1.80 5.70
N GLU A 325 9.57 -0.74 4.88
CA GLU A 325 10.78 -0.45 4.10
C GLU A 325 11.90 0.06 5.01
N LYS A 326 11.54 0.80 6.06
CA LYS A 326 12.47 1.44 7.00
C LYS A 326 13.18 0.45 7.91
N ILE A 327 12.59 -0.73 8.16
CA ILE A 327 13.22 -1.79 8.97
C ILE A 327 14.27 -2.58 8.20
N LYS A 328 14.26 -2.56 6.86
CA LYS A 328 15.22 -3.33 6.07
C LYS A 328 16.63 -2.76 6.18
N PRO A 329 17.68 -3.59 6.03
CA PRO A 329 19.04 -3.09 5.84
C PRO A 329 19.12 -2.10 4.65
N PRO A 330 19.88 -0.99 4.78
CA PRO A 330 19.95 0.05 3.75
C PRO A 330 20.31 -0.46 2.34
N GLY A 331 21.17 -1.48 2.25
CA GLY A 331 21.61 -2.05 0.97
C GLY A 331 20.53 -2.80 0.18
N ILE A 332 19.40 -3.14 0.81
CA ILE A 332 18.29 -3.86 0.17
C ILE A 332 16.99 -3.04 0.11
N GLN A 333 17.02 -1.79 0.57
CA GLN A 333 15.87 -0.90 0.52
C GLN A 333 15.59 -0.46 -0.91
N ASP A 334 14.31 -0.28 -1.25
CA ASP A 334 13.88 0.47 -2.41
C ASP A 334 14.10 1.97 -2.13
N PRO A 335 15.03 2.66 -2.83
CA PRO A 335 15.36 4.05 -2.51
C PRO A 335 14.18 5.01 -2.64
N ALA A 336 13.26 4.76 -3.56
CA ALA A 336 12.09 5.62 -3.77
C ALA A 336 11.08 5.49 -2.62
N LYS A 337 10.91 4.28 -2.08
CA LYS A 337 10.07 4.04 -0.90
C LYS A 337 10.74 4.45 0.41
N ALA A 338 12.04 4.19 0.52
CA ALA A 338 12.84 4.56 1.67
C ALA A 338 13.02 6.08 1.82
N GLY A 339 12.83 6.87 0.75
CA GLY A 339 12.86 8.33 0.82
C GLY A 339 11.57 8.99 1.32
N ARG A 340 10.43 8.28 1.31
CA ARG A 340 9.13 8.83 1.74
C ARG A 340 9.02 8.79 3.26
N GLU A 341 8.58 9.89 3.87
CA GLU A 341 8.45 10.02 5.32
C GLU A 341 7.09 10.65 5.66
N ILE A 342 6.51 10.24 6.78
CA ILE A 342 5.20 10.73 7.23
C ILE A 342 5.30 12.24 7.51
N GLY A 343 4.45 13.03 6.87
CA GLY A 343 4.42 14.49 7.00
C GLY A 343 5.49 15.23 6.19
N LEU A 344 6.39 14.53 5.47
CA LEU A 344 7.38 15.15 4.59
C LEU A 344 6.86 15.21 3.16
N GLN A 345 6.35 16.38 2.78
CA GLN A 345 5.73 16.61 1.48
C GLN A 345 6.42 17.79 0.77
N PRO A 346 7.56 17.54 0.09
CA PRO A 346 8.33 18.59 -0.59
C PRO A 346 7.52 19.40 -1.59
N ALA A 347 6.44 18.83 -2.14
CA ALA A 347 5.53 19.49 -3.07
C ALA A 347 4.94 20.80 -2.52
N TRP A 348 4.72 20.93 -1.21
CA TRP A 348 4.24 22.18 -0.61
C TRP A 348 5.22 23.35 -0.73
N ASN A 349 6.50 23.05 -0.96
CA ASN A 349 7.60 24.03 -1.06
C ASN A 349 8.18 24.13 -2.49
N ASP A 350 7.67 23.35 -3.45
CA ASP A 350 8.08 23.45 -4.84
C ASP A 350 7.48 24.71 -5.48
N PHE A 351 8.33 25.57 -6.06
CA PHE A 351 7.92 26.89 -6.56
C PHE A 351 6.76 26.84 -7.57
N SER A 352 6.78 25.89 -8.51
CA SER A 352 5.72 25.71 -9.50
C SER A 352 4.40 25.31 -8.85
N VAL A 353 4.45 24.35 -7.93
CA VAL A 353 3.28 23.87 -7.19
C VAL A 353 2.73 24.96 -6.26
N CYS A 354 3.60 25.61 -5.46
CA CYS A 354 3.24 26.71 -4.58
C CYS A 354 2.44 27.80 -5.30
N LYS A 355 2.89 28.20 -6.50
CA LYS A 355 2.19 29.23 -7.27
C LYS A 355 0.74 28.85 -7.56
N GLN A 356 0.48 27.59 -7.95
CA GLN A 356 -0.88 27.12 -8.23
C GLN A 356 -1.73 27.01 -6.97
N LEU A 357 -1.13 26.55 -5.86
CA LEU A 357 -1.80 26.46 -4.56
C LEU A 357 -2.20 27.85 -4.05
N ILE A 358 -1.31 28.85 -4.17
CA ILE A 358 -1.61 30.25 -3.80
C ILE A 358 -2.76 30.80 -4.65
N CYS A 359 -2.79 30.54 -5.96
CA CYS A 359 -3.91 30.95 -6.81
C CYS A 359 -5.24 30.30 -6.40
N GLY A 360 -5.21 29.13 -5.75
CA GLY A 360 -6.38 28.47 -5.17
C GLY A 360 -6.68 28.87 -3.73
N ASN A 361 -5.89 29.74 -3.11
CA ASN A 361 -5.91 30.03 -1.66
C ASN A 361 -5.78 28.75 -0.81
N ILE A 362 -4.86 27.87 -1.20
CA ILE A 362 -4.60 26.59 -0.55
C ILE A 362 -3.24 26.65 0.13
N ASP A 363 -3.23 26.38 1.43
CA ASP A 363 -2.02 26.15 2.22
C ASP A 363 -2.20 24.93 3.12
N LYS A 364 -1.09 24.32 3.55
CA LYS A 364 -1.11 23.07 4.29
C LYS A 364 -1.81 23.19 5.66
N ALA A 365 -1.61 24.29 6.39
CA ALA A 365 -2.22 24.49 7.70
C ALA A 365 -3.74 24.66 7.56
N GLY A 366 -4.17 25.44 6.58
CA GLY A 366 -5.59 25.58 6.20
C GLY A 366 -6.24 24.24 5.87
N VAL A 367 -5.57 23.39 5.06
CA VAL A 367 -6.07 22.04 4.73
C VAL A 367 -6.18 21.16 5.98
N ILE A 368 -5.18 21.17 6.87
CA ILE A 368 -5.22 20.41 8.13
C ILE A 368 -6.43 20.84 8.98
N LEU A 369 -6.59 22.14 9.19
CA LEU A 369 -7.67 22.67 10.02
C LEU A 369 -9.05 22.36 9.43
N GLU A 370 -9.23 22.63 8.14
CA GLU A 370 -10.49 22.37 7.44
C GLU A 370 -10.85 20.88 7.45
N TYR A 371 -9.88 19.99 7.15
CA TYR A 371 -10.16 18.56 7.15
C TYR A 371 -10.44 18.02 8.55
N ARG A 372 -9.71 18.49 9.58
CA ARG A 372 -10.00 18.15 10.98
C ARG A 372 -11.41 18.56 11.38
N ASN A 373 -11.84 19.77 11.02
CA ASN A 373 -13.20 20.25 11.31
C ASN A 373 -14.25 19.34 10.66
N ARG A 374 -14.05 18.93 9.39
CA ARG A 374 -14.98 18.01 8.72
C ARG A 374 -15.09 16.66 9.43
N LEU A 375 -13.99 16.12 9.95
CA LEU A 375 -13.99 14.86 10.70
C LEU A 375 -14.67 14.97 12.07
N LEU A 376 -14.59 16.15 12.69
CA LEU A 376 -15.19 16.41 14.00
C LEU A 376 -16.70 16.66 13.94
N GLY A 377 -17.22 17.07 12.77
CA GLY A 377 -18.64 17.33 12.53
C GLY A 377 -18.97 18.81 12.61
#